data_AF-A0AA88R3E8-F1
#
_entry.id   AF-A0AA88R3E8-F1
#
_cell.length_a   1.000
_cell.length_b   1.000
_cell.length_c   1.000
_cell.angle_alpha   90.00
_cell.angle_beta   90.00
_cell.angle_gamma   90.00
#
_symmetry.space_group_name_H-M   'P 1'
#
loop_
_entity.id
_entity.type
_entity.pdbx_description
1 polymer ?
#
loop_
_entity_poly.entity_id
_entity_poly.type
_entity_poly.pdbx_seq_one_letter_code
_entity_poly.pdbx_strand_id
1 'polypeptide(L)'
;MFNYIQGKNMYEEKIEMTAPVISQVSPSDGPVCASSFVVSFYVPKKNQANPPPAEGLHVQKWGTTYTAVRQFSGFLMDSSVGEETAALYDSISGTLWETAVDKSHAGETATTYTVAQYNSPFEFENRVNEIWLTFTMEDEFTS
;
A
#
# COMPACT_ATOMS: atom_id res chain seq x y z
N MET A 1 -4.86 5.61 -13.68
CA MET A 1 -3.52 6.02 -13.20
C MET A 1 -2.52 6.28 -14.32
N PHE A 2 -2.14 5.33 -15.17
CA PHE A 2 -1.10 5.57 -16.20
C PHE A 2 -1.42 6.75 -17.16
N ASN A 3 -2.66 6.85 -17.61
CA ASN A 3 -3.13 7.99 -18.42
C ASN A 3 -2.86 9.35 -17.75
N TYR A 4 -3.06 9.45 -16.43
CA TYR A 4 -2.81 10.67 -15.64
C TYR A 4 -1.35 11.08 -15.69
N ILE A 5 -0.45 10.12 -15.48
CA ILE A 5 1.00 10.30 -15.50
C ILE A 5 1.45 10.79 -16.88
N GLN A 6 0.82 10.28 -17.95
CA GLN A 6 1.11 10.66 -19.33
C GLN A 6 0.51 12.00 -19.77
N GLY A 7 -0.09 12.77 -18.86
CA GLY A 7 -0.65 14.09 -19.16
C GLY A 7 -2.15 14.12 -19.46
N LYS A 8 -2.88 12.99 -19.29
CA LYS A 8 -4.35 13.03 -19.32
C LYS A 8 -4.89 13.45 -17.95
N ASN A 9 -4.62 14.69 -17.60
CA ASN A 9 -5.12 15.39 -16.43
C ASN A 9 -5.51 16.81 -16.83
N MET A 10 -6.20 17.54 -15.95
CA MET A 10 -6.76 18.85 -16.28
C MET A 10 -5.72 19.91 -16.66
N TYR A 11 -4.44 19.69 -16.35
CA TYR A 11 -3.36 20.62 -16.66
C TYR A 11 -2.53 20.20 -17.88
N GLU A 12 -2.87 19.07 -18.52
CA GLU A 12 -2.09 18.46 -19.60
C GLU A 12 -0.62 18.22 -19.23
N GLU A 13 -0.33 18.10 -17.93
CA GLU A 13 1.03 18.03 -17.40
C GLU A 13 1.51 16.58 -17.31
N LYS A 14 2.67 16.28 -17.88
CA LYS A 14 3.33 14.99 -17.62
C LYS A 14 3.86 14.94 -16.20
N ILE A 15 3.41 13.94 -15.44
CA ILE A 15 3.87 13.69 -14.09
C ILE A 15 4.99 12.67 -14.12
N GLU A 16 6.04 12.91 -13.34
CA GLU A 16 7.12 11.94 -13.21
C GLU A 16 6.59 10.68 -12.54
N MET A 17 6.91 9.52 -13.12
CA MET A 17 6.61 8.23 -12.50
C MET A 17 7.54 8.05 -11.30
N THR A 18 6.96 7.58 -10.19
CA THR A 18 7.67 7.36 -8.92
C THR A 18 7.43 5.95 -8.44
N ALA A 19 8.41 5.40 -7.74
CA ALA A 19 8.24 4.18 -6.95
C ALA A 19 8.08 4.53 -5.45
N PRO A 20 7.38 3.68 -4.68
CA PRO A 20 6.61 2.53 -5.13
C PRO A 20 5.22 2.90 -5.67
N VAL A 21 4.64 2.01 -6.47
CA VAL A 21 3.18 1.92 -6.65
C VAL A 21 2.65 1.00 -5.56
N ILE A 22 1.64 1.44 -4.83
CA ILE A 22 1.06 0.69 -3.73
C ILE A 22 -0.36 0.23 -4.07
N SER A 23 -0.69 -0.98 -3.64
CA SER A 23 -2.05 -1.54 -3.68
C SER A 23 -2.48 -1.86 -2.27
N GLN A 24 -3.42 -1.09 -1.73
CA GLN A 24 -4.07 -1.40 -0.46
C GLN A 24 -5.17 -2.41 -0.73
N VAL A 25 -5.16 -3.53 -0.01
CA VAL A 25 -6.11 -4.63 -0.19
C VAL A 25 -6.94 -4.76 1.08
N SER A 26 -8.25 -4.60 0.94
CA SER A 26 -9.22 -4.86 2.01
C SER A 26 -9.99 -6.14 1.66
N PRO A 27 -9.72 -7.26 2.37
CA PRO A 27 -10.42 -8.52 2.12
C PRO A 27 -11.92 -8.38 2.46
N SER A 28 -12.78 -9.15 1.77
CA SER A 28 -14.24 -9.15 2.00
C SER A 28 -14.74 -10.52 2.42
N ASP A 29 -15.71 -10.55 3.35
CA ASP A 29 -16.36 -11.76 3.90
C ASP A 29 -17.51 -12.33 3.04
N GLY A 30 -17.72 -11.81 1.83
CA GLY A 30 -18.86 -12.20 0.99
C GLY A 30 -18.67 -13.54 0.24
N PRO A 31 -19.75 -14.29 -0.05
CA PRO A 31 -19.70 -15.52 -0.88
C PRO A 31 -19.25 -15.28 -2.33
N VAL A 32 -19.22 -14.01 -2.74
CA VAL A 32 -18.55 -13.54 -3.94
C VAL A 32 -17.31 -12.80 -3.45
N CYS A 33 -16.17 -13.49 -3.36
CA CYS A 33 -14.89 -12.96 -2.87
C CYS A 33 -14.37 -11.83 -3.77
N ALA A 34 -14.96 -10.65 -3.69
CA ALA A 34 -14.45 -9.44 -4.32
C ALA A 34 -13.73 -8.62 -3.25
N SER A 35 -12.44 -8.89 -3.05
CA SER A 35 -11.57 -7.97 -2.31
C SER A 35 -11.59 -6.61 -3.00
N SER A 36 -11.80 -5.54 -2.25
CA SER A 36 -11.61 -4.20 -2.80
C SER A 36 -10.13 -3.85 -2.72
N PHE A 37 -9.63 -3.16 -3.74
CA PHE A 37 -8.26 -2.68 -3.75
C PHE A 37 -8.20 -1.25 -4.26
N VAL A 38 -7.33 -0.45 -3.62
CA VAL A 38 -7.02 0.92 -4.03
C VAL A 38 -5.58 0.94 -4.50
N VAL A 39 -5.36 1.33 -5.76
CA VAL A 39 -4.03 1.49 -6.33
C VAL A 39 -3.65 2.97 -6.28
N SER A 40 -2.55 3.25 -5.59
CA SER A 40 -2.01 4.60 -5.41
C SER A 40 -0.57 4.67 -5.87
N PHE A 41 -0.14 5.85 -6.32
CA PHE A 41 1.26 6.15 -6.61
C PHE A 41 1.64 7.42 -5.87
N TYR A 42 2.92 7.56 -5.56
CA TYR A 42 3.44 8.75 -4.90
C TYR A 42 3.40 9.95 -5.87
N VAL A 43 2.73 11.04 -5.50
CA VAL A 43 2.79 12.27 -6.29
C VAL A 43 4.15 12.93 -6.06
N PRO A 44 4.95 13.25 -7.11
CA PRO A 44 6.23 13.91 -6.95
C PRO A 44 6.11 15.22 -6.17
N LYS A 45 7.14 15.54 -5.36
CA LYS A 45 7.14 16.70 -4.46
C LYS A 45 6.75 18.02 -5.14
N LYS A 46 7.18 18.24 -6.39
CA LYS A 46 6.86 19.43 -7.19
C LYS A 46 5.35 19.60 -7.45
N ASN A 47 4.60 18.48 -7.48
CA ASN A 47 3.16 18.46 -7.77
C ASN A 47 2.30 18.34 -6.50
N GLN A 48 2.87 18.05 -5.32
CA GLN A 48 2.10 17.81 -4.10
C GLN A 48 1.30 19.02 -3.58
N ALA A 49 1.78 20.24 -3.83
CA ALA A 49 1.09 21.45 -3.39
C ALA A 49 -0.24 21.65 -4.15
N ASN A 50 -0.28 21.25 -5.43
CA ASN A 50 -1.46 21.34 -6.29
C ASN A 50 -1.42 20.21 -7.33
N PRO A 51 -1.77 18.97 -6.94
CA PRO A 51 -1.75 17.84 -7.86
C PRO A 51 -2.78 18.06 -8.98
N PRO A 52 -2.42 17.85 -10.26
CA PRO A 52 -3.39 17.97 -11.34
C PRO A 52 -4.64 17.13 -11.05
N PRO A 53 -5.86 17.67 -11.22
CA PRO A 53 -7.07 16.86 -11.11
C PRO A 53 -7.24 15.94 -12.31
N ALA A 54 -7.92 14.81 -12.13
CA ALA A 54 -8.36 13.93 -13.22
C ALA A 54 -9.58 13.10 -12.82
N GLU A 55 -10.43 12.78 -13.79
CA GLU A 55 -11.61 11.96 -13.58
C GLU A 55 -11.24 10.53 -13.14
N GLY A 56 -11.97 10.00 -12.16
CA GLY A 56 -11.74 8.66 -11.62
C GLY A 56 -10.48 8.51 -10.75
N LEU A 57 -9.80 9.62 -10.43
CA LEU A 57 -8.69 9.65 -9.47
C LEU A 57 -9.01 10.61 -8.33
N HIS A 58 -8.56 10.24 -7.13
CA HIS A 58 -8.70 11.05 -5.94
C HIS A 58 -7.33 11.23 -5.29
N VAL A 59 -7.11 12.39 -4.69
CA VAL A 59 -5.89 12.67 -3.93
C VAL A 59 -6.07 12.12 -2.53
N GLN A 60 -5.19 11.19 -2.14
CA GLN A 60 -5.10 10.70 -0.78
C GLN A 60 -3.98 11.42 -0.05
N LYS A 61 -4.28 12.05 1.09
CA LYS A 61 -3.26 12.64 1.97
C LYS A 61 -2.90 11.63 3.04
N TRP A 62 -1.61 11.33 3.15
CA TRP A 62 -1.07 10.48 4.20
C TRP A 62 -0.53 11.38 5.31
N GLY A 63 -0.99 11.14 6.55
CA GLY A 63 -0.37 11.70 7.75
C GLY A 63 0.85 10.89 8.15
N THR A 64 1.30 11.06 9.39
CA THR A 64 2.25 10.12 9.99
C THR A 64 1.59 8.74 10.07
N THR A 65 2.22 7.75 9.46
CA THR A 65 1.74 6.36 9.44
C THR A 65 2.91 5.47 9.81
N TYR A 66 2.70 4.57 10.77
CA TYR A 66 3.67 3.54 11.11
C TYR A 66 3.33 2.27 10.35
N THR A 67 4.35 1.51 9.97
CA THR A 67 4.14 0.25 9.27
C THR A 67 5.19 -0.78 9.62
N ALA A 68 4.76 -2.02 9.79
CA ALA A 68 5.62 -3.19 9.80
C ALA A 68 5.79 -3.65 8.34
N VAL A 69 7.03 -3.86 7.91
CA VAL A 69 7.37 -4.09 6.51
C VAL A 69 8.09 -5.41 6.34
N ARG A 70 7.69 -6.19 5.34
CA ARG A 70 8.42 -7.37 4.88
C ARG A 70 8.72 -7.25 3.40
N GLN A 71 10.01 -7.26 3.06
CA GLN A 71 10.47 -7.29 1.68
C GLN A 71 10.54 -8.73 1.17
N PHE A 72 10.13 -8.94 -0.09
CA PHE A 72 10.22 -10.22 -0.78
C PHE A 72 10.48 -10.01 -2.28
N SER A 73 10.91 -11.09 -2.94
CA SER A 73 11.28 -11.08 -4.37
C SER A 73 10.37 -12.00 -5.18
N GLY A 74 10.41 -11.89 -6.50
CA GLY A 74 9.62 -12.72 -7.41
C GLY A 74 8.34 -12.03 -7.91
N PHE A 75 7.48 -12.82 -8.58
CA PHE A 75 6.22 -12.34 -9.13
C PHE A 75 5.13 -12.34 -8.06
N LEU A 76 4.33 -11.27 -8.04
CA LEU A 76 3.10 -11.22 -7.25
C LEU A 76 2.08 -12.19 -7.83
N MET A 77 1.94 -13.34 -7.17
CA MET A 77 0.77 -14.20 -7.29
C MET A 77 -0.05 -14.05 -6.01
N ASP A 78 -1.38 -14.16 -6.09
CA ASP A 78 -2.25 -13.98 -4.92
C ASP A 78 -1.85 -14.91 -3.75
N SER A 79 -1.38 -16.12 -4.06
CA SER A 79 -0.82 -17.05 -3.06
C SER A 79 0.42 -16.51 -2.35
N SER A 80 1.38 -15.94 -3.09
CA SER A 80 2.60 -15.36 -2.51
C SER A 80 2.30 -14.16 -1.60
N VAL A 81 1.29 -13.36 -1.94
CA VAL A 81 0.90 -12.20 -1.11
C VAL A 81 0.35 -12.68 0.22
N GLY A 82 -0.49 -13.71 0.23
CA GLY A 82 -1.00 -14.31 1.47
C GLY A 82 0.11 -14.92 2.33
N GLU A 83 1.02 -15.68 1.72
CA GLU A 83 2.17 -16.29 2.41
C GLU A 83 3.09 -15.24 3.05
N GLU A 84 3.45 -14.19 2.31
CA GLU A 84 4.33 -13.13 2.82
C GLU A 84 3.62 -12.25 3.87
N THR A 85 2.31 -12.09 3.78
CA THR A 85 1.51 -11.39 4.81
C THR A 85 1.47 -12.18 6.11
N ALA A 86 1.22 -13.49 6.04
CA ALA A 86 1.27 -14.38 7.20
C ALA A 86 2.66 -14.39 7.82
N ALA A 87 3.71 -14.52 7.00
CA ALA A 87 5.09 -14.50 7.48
C ALA A 87 5.50 -13.16 8.13
N LEU A 88 4.96 -12.03 7.65
CA LEU A 88 5.15 -10.73 8.32
C LEU A 88 4.44 -10.72 9.69
N TYR A 89 3.19 -11.16 9.75
CA TYR A 89 2.44 -11.21 11.02
C TYR A 89 3.13 -12.12 12.04
N ASP A 90 3.53 -13.32 11.63
CA ASP A 90 4.28 -14.27 12.47
C ASP A 90 5.59 -13.64 13.00
N SER A 91 6.28 -12.83 12.19
CA SER A 91 7.54 -12.20 12.59
C SER A 91 7.39 -11.13 13.68
N ILE A 92 6.18 -10.57 13.84
CA ILE A 92 5.87 -9.58 14.88
C ILE A 92 5.06 -10.17 16.04
N SER A 93 4.67 -11.44 15.96
CA SER A 93 3.86 -12.09 16.99
C SER A 93 4.56 -12.14 18.35
N GLY A 94 3.81 -11.88 19.41
CA GLY A 94 4.31 -11.77 20.79
C GLY A 94 5.08 -10.47 21.07
N THR A 95 5.13 -9.52 20.13
CA THR A 95 5.77 -8.22 20.32
C THR A 95 4.74 -7.11 20.50
N LEU A 96 5.19 -5.93 20.95
CA LEU A 96 4.32 -4.74 21.03
C LEU A 96 3.74 -4.33 19.66
N TRP A 97 4.39 -4.73 18.56
CA TRP A 97 3.94 -4.40 17.20
C TRP A 97 2.72 -5.22 16.78
N GLU A 98 2.60 -6.48 17.20
CA GLU A 98 1.38 -7.28 17.02
C GLU A 98 0.20 -6.57 17.69
N THR A 99 0.37 -6.15 18.95
CA THR A 99 -0.67 -5.41 19.67
C THR A 99 -1.03 -4.09 18.99
N ALA A 100 -0.05 -3.35 18.47
CA ALA A 100 -0.29 -2.09 17.76
C ALA A 100 -1.06 -2.30 16.45
N VAL A 101 -0.71 -3.33 15.68
CA VAL A 101 -1.40 -3.72 14.43
C VAL A 101 -2.82 -4.19 14.75
N ASP A 102 -3.00 -5.12 15.68
CA ASP A 102 -4.32 -5.66 16.03
C ASP A 102 -5.28 -4.57 16.54
N LYS A 103 -4.80 -3.66 17.39
CA LYS A 103 -5.58 -2.50 17.84
C LYS A 103 -5.98 -1.59 16.69
N SER A 104 -5.05 -1.31 15.77
CA SER A 104 -5.28 -0.39 14.65
C SER A 104 -6.30 -0.93 13.64
N HIS A 105 -6.41 -2.26 13.55
CA HIS A 105 -7.36 -2.96 12.68
C HIS A 105 -8.55 -3.56 13.45
N ALA A 106 -8.75 -3.17 14.72
CA ALA A 106 -9.82 -3.71 15.55
C ALA A 106 -11.20 -3.39 14.94
N GLY A 107 -11.97 -4.44 14.64
CA GLY A 107 -13.29 -4.32 14.00
C GLY A 107 -13.28 -4.49 12.49
N GLU A 108 -12.10 -4.63 11.86
CA GLU A 108 -12.00 -5.20 10.51
C GLU A 108 -12.25 -6.71 10.57
N THR A 109 -12.95 -7.25 9.58
CA THR A 109 -13.18 -8.70 9.48
C THR A 109 -11.92 -9.45 9.08
N ALA A 110 -11.02 -8.77 8.37
CA ALA A 110 -9.68 -9.23 8.03
C ALA A 110 -8.74 -8.04 7.94
N THR A 111 -7.49 -8.23 8.37
CA THR A 111 -6.47 -7.18 8.39
C THR A 111 -6.20 -6.65 6.98
N THR A 112 -6.46 -5.36 6.78
CA THR A 112 -6.05 -4.65 5.57
C THR A 112 -4.51 -4.61 5.49
N TYR A 113 -3.96 -4.95 4.33
CA TYR A 113 -2.52 -4.87 4.07
C TYR A 113 -2.25 -4.08 2.79
N THR A 114 -1.00 -3.62 2.63
CA THR A 114 -0.56 -2.90 1.43
C THR A 114 0.57 -3.66 0.75
N VAL A 115 0.48 -3.80 -0.57
CA VAL A 115 1.56 -4.33 -1.41
C VAL A 115 2.25 -3.16 -2.11
N ALA A 116 3.53 -2.93 -1.83
CA ALA A 116 4.33 -1.92 -2.48
C ALA A 116 5.22 -2.55 -3.57
N GLN A 117 5.13 -2.02 -4.77
CA GLN A 117 5.87 -2.48 -5.95
C GLN A 117 6.81 -1.39 -6.43
N TYR A 118 8.11 -1.67 -6.42
CA TYR A 118 9.15 -0.70 -6.81
C TYR A 118 9.50 -0.77 -8.28
N ASN A 119 9.26 -1.91 -8.91
CA ASN A 119 9.62 -2.16 -10.30
C ASN A 119 8.47 -1.85 -11.25
N SER A 120 8.86 -1.46 -12.46
CA SER A 120 7.91 -1.32 -13.57
C SER A 120 7.23 -2.66 -13.88
N PRO A 121 5.96 -2.68 -14.33
CA PRO A 121 5.32 -3.92 -14.78
C PRO A 121 6.03 -4.58 -15.99
N PHE A 122 6.97 -3.88 -16.63
CA PHE A 122 7.79 -4.39 -17.73
C PHE A 122 9.21 -4.83 -17.29
N GLU A 123 9.53 -4.73 -15.99
CA GLU A 123 10.78 -5.21 -15.41
C GLU A 123 10.56 -6.57 -14.74
N PHE A 124 11.25 -7.60 -15.26
CA PHE A 124 11.02 -9.00 -14.87
C PHE A 124 12.09 -9.58 -13.95
N GLU A 125 13.23 -8.90 -13.77
CA GLU A 125 14.37 -9.36 -12.94
C GLU A 125 14.61 -8.41 -11.77
N ASN A 126 15.18 -8.91 -10.67
CA ASN A 126 15.49 -8.15 -9.44
C ASN A 126 14.28 -7.37 -8.88
N ARG A 127 13.09 -7.97 -8.95
CA ARG A 127 11.87 -7.34 -8.44
C ARG A 127 11.92 -7.23 -6.91
N VAL A 128 11.72 -6.03 -6.41
CA VAL A 128 11.57 -5.72 -5.00
C VAL A 128 10.10 -5.39 -4.74
N ASN A 129 9.46 -6.24 -3.93
CA ASN A 129 8.12 -6.03 -3.44
C ASN A 129 8.15 -5.97 -1.91
N GLU A 130 7.20 -5.26 -1.33
CA GLU A 130 7.03 -5.21 0.12
C GLU A 130 5.57 -5.43 0.50
N ILE A 131 5.35 -6.16 1.60
CA ILE A 131 4.07 -6.18 2.32
C ILE A 131 4.16 -5.26 3.52
N TRP A 132 3.15 -4.42 3.68
CA TRP A 132 3.03 -3.44 4.75
C TRP A 132 1.77 -3.73 5.57
N LEU A 133 1.94 -3.86 6.89
CA LEU A 133 0.86 -3.78 7.87
C LEU A 133 0.94 -2.41 8.55
N THR A 134 -0.12 -1.60 8.44
CA THR A 134 -0.12 -0.23 8.97
C THR A 134 -0.63 -0.22 10.41
N PHE A 135 -0.10 0.66 11.24
CA PHE A 135 -0.62 0.85 12.59
C PHE A 135 -0.44 2.28 13.06
N THR A 136 -1.17 2.62 14.13
CA THR A 136 -0.98 3.85 14.90
C THR A 136 -0.24 3.54 16.18
N MET A 137 0.78 4.34 16.50
CA MET A 137 1.38 4.32 17.83
C MET A 137 0.55 5.22 18.74
N GLU A 138 -0.11 4.64 19.74
CA GLU A 138 -0.65 5.40 20.87
C GLU A 138 0.52 5.94 21.72
N ASP A 139 0.34 7.09 22.37
CA ASP A 139 1.39 7.75 23.18
C ASP A 139 1.99 6.82 24.27
N GLU A 140 1.26 5.78 24.67
CA GLU A 140 1.66 4.77 25.66
C GLU A 140 2.88 3.91 25.26
N PHE A 141 3.30 3.94 23.99
CA PHE A 141 4.46 3.19 23.50
C PHE A 141 5.75 4.04 23.37
N THR A 142 5.70 5.31 23.78
CA THR A 142 6.82 6.27 23.63
C THR A 142 7.51 6.67 24.95
N SER A 143 7.19 5.98 26.05
CA SER A 143 7.76 6.24 27.39
C SER A 143 8.99 5.40 27.71
#